data_AF-A0A3N5VNE1-F1
#
_entry.id   AF-A0A3N5VNE1-F1
#
_cell.length_a   1.000
_cell.length_b   1.000
_cell.length_c   1.000
_cell.angle_alpha   90.00
_cell.angle_beta   90.00
_cell.angle_gamma   90.00
#
_symmetry.space_group_name_H-M   'P 1'
#
loop_
_entity.id
_entity.type
_entity.pdbx_description
1 polymer ?
#
loop_
_entity_poly.entity_id
_entity_poly.type
_entity_poly.pdbx_seq_one_letter_code
_entity_poly.pdbx_strand_id
1 'polypeptide(L)'
;MIDDRNAMIEEIIEKFNFEKVLIAMTALDWQWRATDNNVHSVPTLARLKAMARHLLRESINEKVVGSGGFEAKYHPKVDSDTEYFELKFILCHEDSYDD
;
A
#
# COMPACT_ATOMS: atom_id res chain seq x y z
N MET A 1 -20.57 -14.71 2.12
CA MET A 1 -20.19 -14.05 0.86
C MET A 1 -18.75 -13.62 1.05
N ILE A 2 -17.80 -14.21 0.33
CA ILE A 2 -16.43 -13.65 0.29
C ILE A 2 -16.61 -12.30 -0.39
N ASP A 3 -16.24 -11.23 0.30
CA ASP A 3 -16.26 -9.88 -0.26
C ASP A 3 -15.33 -9.87 -1.48
N ASP A 4 -15.87 -9.62 -2.68
CA ASP A 4 -15.10 -9.60 -3.94
C ASP A 4 -13.89 -8.66 -3.82
N ARG A 5 -13.99 -7.62 -2.98
CA ARG A 5 -12.89 -6.70 -2.66
C ARG A 5 -11.72 -7.39 -1.97
N ASN A 6 -11.97 -8.34 -1.08
CA ASN A 6 -10.87 -9.09 -0.44
C ASN A 6 -10.10 -9.93 -1.46
N ALA A 7 -10.77 -10.50 -2.46
CA ALA A 7 -10.09 -11.22 -3.54
C ALA A 7 -9.23 -10.28 -4.38
N MET A 8 -9.74 -9.09 -4.72
CA MET A 8 -8.98 -8.06 -5.45
C MET A 8 -7.78 -7.53 -4.64
N ILE A 9 -7.94 -7.39 -3.33
CA ILE A 9 -6.83 -7.02 -2.43
C ILE A 9 -5.76 -8.10 -2.46
N GLU A 10 -6.11 -9.38 -2.26
CA GLU A 10 -5.10 -10.45 -2.30
C GLU A 10 -4.44 -10.57 -3.67
N GLU A 11 -5.18 -10.34 -4.77
CA GLU A 11 -4.60 -10.27 -6.12
C GLU A 11 -3.52 -9.19 -6.23
N ILE A 12 -3.75 -7.99 -5.69
CA ILE A 12 -2.72 -6.94 -5.62
C ILE A 12 -1.54 -7.40 -4.77
N ILE A 13 -1.78 -8.02 -3.61
CA ILE A 13 -0.69 -8.48 -2.73
C ILE A 13 0.15 -9.60 -3.38
N GLU A 14 -0.44 -10.41 -4.25
CA GLU A 14 0.29 -11.42 -5.01
C GLU A 14 1.10 -10.83 -6.16
N LYS A 15 0.54 -9.84 -6.87
CA LYS A 15 1.15 -9.26 -8.08
C LYS A 15 2.15 -8.14 -7.78
N PHE A 16 1.98 -7.41 -6.68
CA PHE A 16 2.82 -6.27 -6.34
C PHE A 16 4.24 -6.73 -5.94
N ASN A 17 5.27 -6.08 -6.48
CA ASN A 17 6.65 -6.49 -6.27
C ASN A 17 7.22 -5.94 -4.94
N PHE A 18 6.90 -6.63 -3.84
CA PHE A 18 7.38 -6.28 -2.50
C PHE A 18 8.89 -6.47 -2.32
N GLU A 19 9.53 -7.34 -3.09
CA GLU A 19 10.98 -7.53 -3.06
C GLU A 19 11.69 -6.27 -3.55
N LYS A 20 11.20 -5.64 -4.63
CA LYS A 20 11.69 -4.36 -5.13
C LYS A 20 11.56 -3.26 -4.08
N VAL A 21 10.45 -3.23 -3.33
CA VAL A 21 10.26 -2.28 -2.22
C VAL A 21 11.28 -2.54 -1.12
N LEU A 22 11.47 -3.79 -0.70
CA LEU A 22 12.44 -4.12 0.33
C LEU A 22 13.87 -3.73 -0.08
N ILE A 23 14.26 -3.95 -1.33
CA ILE A 23 15.55 -3.52 -1.87
C ILE A 23 15.69 -2.00 -1.76
N ALA A 24 14.69 -1.23 -2.20
CA ALA A 24 14.71 0.22 -2.14
C ALA A 24 14.80 0.73 -0.69
N MET A 25 13.99 0.17 0.21
CA MET A 25 14.03 0.53 1.64
C MET A 25 15.37 0.17 2.28
N THR A 26 15.97 -0.95 1.91
CA THR A 26 17.31 -1.34 2.40
C THR A 26 18.38 -0.39 1.90
N ALA A 27 18.36 -0.04 0.60
CA ALA A 27 19.34 0.86 0.00
C ALA A 27 19.30 2.28 0.59
N LEU A 28 18.12 2.72 1.03
CA LEU A 28 17.91 4.05 1.62
C LEU A 28 17.99 4.06 3.15
N ASP A 29 18.25 2.91 3.80
CA ASP A 29 18.09 2.72 5.25
C ASP A 29 16.73 3.25 5.76
N TRP A 30 15.66 3.00 4.99
CA TRP A 30 14.31 3.42 5.33
C TRP A 30 13.72 2.46 6.36
N GLN A 31 13.62 2.95 7.60
CA GLN A 31 13.18 2.15 8.73
C GLN A 31 11.76 2.50 9.19
N TRP A 32 11.03 1.49 9.65
CA TRP A 32 9.75 1.65 10.34
C TRP A 32 9.94 1.31 11.83
N ARG A 33 9.16 1.95 12.70
CA ARG A 33 9.14 1.61 14.13
C ARG A 33 8.67 0.17 14.32
N ALA A 34 9.49 -0.72 14.86
CA ALA A 34 9.14 -2.10 15.14
C ALA A 34 8.02 -2.20 16.18
N THR A 35 7.18 -3.22 16.06
CA THR A 35 5.99 -3.42 16.90
C THR A 35 6.32 -3.97 18.29
N ASP A 36 7.52 -4.52 18.49
CA ASP A 36 7.89 -5.34 19.65
C ASP A 36 8.80 -4.62 20.67
N ASN A 37 9.57 -3.61 20.26
CA ASN A 37 10.64 -3.07 21.12
C ASN A 37 10.97 -1.59 20.92
N ASN A 38 10.14 -0.82 20.21
CA ASN A 38 10.40 0.59 19.93
C ASN A 38 11.67 0.88 19.09
N VAL A 39 12.29 -0.15 18.52
CA VAL A 39 13.48 -0.02 17.67
C VAL A 39 13.04 0.28 16.23
N HIS A 40 13.80 1.10 15.52
CA HIS A 40 13.59 1.31 14.09
C HIS A 40 14.39 0.27 13.30
N SER A 41 13.75 -0.36 12.32
CA SER A 41 14.40 -1.29 11.41
C SER A 41 13.73 -1.31 10.04
N VAL A 42 14.48 -1.71 9.02
CA VAL A 42 13.91 -1.98 7.70
C VAL A 42 12.87 -3.11 7.86
N PRO A 43 11.61 -2.91 7.43
CA PRO A 43 10.55 -3.88 7.64
C PRO A 43 10.78 -5.17 6.83
N THR A 44 10.28 -6.29 7.35
CA THR A 44 10.32 -7.58 6.62
C THR A 44 9.29 -7.61 5.49
N LEU A 45 9.46 -8.51 4.50
CA LEU A 45 8.47 -8.74 3.44
C LEU A 45 7.06 -9.02 4.00
N ALA A 46 6.97 -9.83 5.05
CA ALA A 46 5.69 -10.14 5.68
C ALA A 46 5.01 -8.87 6.25
N ARG A 47 5.81 -7.99 6.85
CA ARG A 47 5.32 -6.72 7.40
C ARG A 47 4.91 -5.73 6.31
N LEU A 48 5.64 -5.66 5.19
CA LEU A 48 5.26 -4.87 4.03
C LEU A 48 3.90 -5.33 3.47
N LYS A 49 3.73 -6.64 3.26
CA LYS A 49 2.46 -7.23 2.79
C LYS A 49 1.32 -6.98 3.78
N ALA A 50 1.56 -7.08 5.08
CA ALA A 50 0.56 -6.82 6.10
C ALA A 50 0.10 -5.35 6.11
N MET A 51 1.05 -4.41 6.00
CA MET A 51 0.74 -2.99 5.91
C MET A 51 -0.04 -2.65 4.63
N ALA A 52 0.37 -3.18 3.48
CA ALA A 52 -0.34 -2.97 2.22
C ALA A 52 -1.79 -3.48 2.29
N ARG A 53 -2.03 -4.67 2.87
CA ARG A 53 -3.40 -5.19 3.10
C ARG A 53 -4.23 -4.26 3.97
N HIS A 54 -3.63 -3.76 5.05
CA HIS A 54 -4.29 -2.85 5.97
C HIS A 54 -4.72 -1.56 5.26
N LEU A 55 -3.78 -0.91 4.56
CA LEU A 55 -4.05 0.32 3.79
C LEU A 55 -5.10 0.11 2.69
N LEU A 56 -5.02 -1.01 1.95
CA LEU A 56 -6.02 -1.33 0.92
C LEU A 56 -7.43 -1.47 1.53
N ARG A 57 -7.57 -2.14 2.68
CA ARG A 57 -8.87 -2.25 3.38
C ARG A 57 -9.36 -0.90 3.89
N GLU A 58 -8.48 -0.06 4.44
CA GLU A 58 -8.84 1.28 4.91
C GLU A 58 -9.26 2.21 3.78
N SER A 59 -8.62 2.11 2.62
CA SER A 59 -8.96 2.91 1.44
C SER A 59 -10.41 2.74 0.98
N ILE A 60 -11.08 1.63 1.31
CA ILE A 60 -12.50 1.42 1.01
C ILE A 60 -13.37 2.57 1.57
N ASN A 61 -13.04 3.00 2.80
CA ASN A 61 -13.76 4.07 3.50
C ASN A 61 -13.17 5.44 3.19
N GLU A 62 -11.84 5.56 3.24
CA GLU A 62 -11.13 6.85 3.17
C GLU A 62 -10.74 7.27 1.75
N LYS A 63 -11.02 6.44 0.74
CA LYS A 63 -10.66 6.57 -0.70
C LYS A 63 -9.17 6.52 -0.98
N VAL A 64 -8.36 7.29 -0.27
CA VAL A 64 -6.90 7.35 -0.41
C VAL A 64 -6.28 7.33 0.98
N VAL A 65 -5.37 6.39 1.21
CA VAL A 65 -4.60 6.30 2.47
C VAL A 65 -3.14 6.01 2.17
N GLY A 66 -2.23 6.48 3.02
CA GLY A 66 -0.81 6.26 2.84
C GLY A 66 -0.06 6.16 4.15
N SER A 67 0.98 5.32 4.17
CA SER A 67 1.88 5.16 5.32
C SER A 67 3.17 4.46 4.93
N GLY A 68 4.29 4.90 5.51
CA GLY A 68 5.58 4.22 5.37
C GLY A 68 6.14 4.13 3.94
N GLY A 69 5.67 5.00 3.03
CA GLY A 69 6.01 4.99 1.61
C GLY A 69 4.96 4.31 0.72
N PHE A 70 3.97 3.62 1.28
CA PHE A 70 2.83 3.11 0.52
C PHE A 70 1.73 4.16 0.37
N GLU A 71 1.08 4.15 -0.79
CA GLU A 71 -0.20 4.82 -1.05
C GLU A 71 -1.16 3.76 -1.61
N ALA A 72 -2.33 3.62 -0.99
CA ALA A 72 -3.41 2.76 -1.43
C ALA A 72 -4.63 3.62 -1.79
N LYS A 73 -5.24 3.33 -2.95
CA LYS A 73 -6.47 3.98 -3.41
C LYS A 73 -7.53 2.95 -3.74
N TYR A 74 -8.77 3.30 -3.43
CA TYR A 74 -9.94 2.53 -3.82
C TYR A 74 -10.83 3.35 -4.74
N HIS A 75 -11.09 2.79 -5.91
CA HIS A 75 -11.96 3.35 -6.94
C HIS A 75 -13.30 2.60 -6.89
N PRO A 76 -14.34 3.17 -6.26
CA PRO A 76 -15.64 2.53 -6.20
C PRO A 76 -16.27 2.45 -7.60
N LYS A 77 -17.17 1.49 -7.77
CA LYS A 77 -17.99 1.41 -8.99
C LYS A 77 -18.83 2.68 -9.16
N VAL A 78 -18.61 3.43 -10.24
CA VAL A 78 -19.43 4.58 -10.63
C VAL A 78 -19.88 4.35 -12.08
N ASP A 79 -21.18 4.41 -12.33
CA ASP A 79 -21.78 4.16 -13.64
C ASP A 79 -21.31 2.84 -14.30
N SER A 80 -20.60 2.94 -15.44
CA SER A 80 -20.05 1.80 -16.18
C SER A 80 -18.64 1.38 -15.76
N ASP A 81 -17.99 2.14 -14.88
CA ASP A 81 -16.61 1.87 -14.50
C ASP A 81 -16.51 0.65 -13.59
N THR A 82 -15.45 -0.13 -13.77
CA THR A 82 -15.17 -1.28 -12.91
C THR A 82 -14.60 -0.79 -11.58
N GLU A 83 -15.04 -1.38 -10.49
CA GLU A 83 -14.42 -1.19 -9.17
C GLU A 83 -12.99 -1.74 -9.18
N TYR A 84 -12.01 -1.00 -8.64
CA TYR A 84 -10.63 -1.49 -8.53
C TYR A 84 -9.86 -0.82 -7.38
N PHE A 85 -8.72 -1.43 -7.06
CA PHE A 85 -7.76 -0.90 -6.10
C PHE A 85 -6.45 -0.54 -6.81
N GLU A 86 -5.76 0.46 -6.28
CA GLU A 86 -4.43 0.87 -6.71
C GLU A 86 -3.48 0.85 -5.50
N LEU A 87 -2.27 0.31 -5.68
CA LEU A 87 -1.22 0.33 -4.66
C LEU A 87 0.08 0.84 -5.28
N LYS A 88 0.69 1.84 -4.64
CA LYS A 88 1.98 2.42 -5.03
C LYS A 88 2.95 2.38 -3.86
N PHE A 89 4.23 2.30 -4.19
CA PHE A 89 5.32 2.65 -3.26
C PHE A 89 6.03 3.88 -3.81
N ILE A 90 5.96 4.99 -3.09
CA ILE A 90 6.37 6.33 -3.51
C ILE A 90 7.65 6.70 -2.78
N LEU A 91 8.75 6.82 -3.54
CA LEU A 91 10.03 7.32 -3.02
C LEU A 91 10.10 8.85 -3.02
N CYS A 92 9.49 9.46 -4.03
CA CYS A 92 9.39 10.89 -4.21
C CYS A 92 8.18 11.15 -5.12
N HIS A 93 7.44 12.23 -4.84
CA HIS A 93 6.34 12.69 -5.65
C HIS A 93 6.35 14.22 -5.64
N GLU A 94 5.98 14.80 -6.78
CA GLU A 94 5.79 16.22 -6.95
C GLU A 94 4.63 16.39 -7.93
N ASP A 95 3.76 17.36 -7.66
CA ASP A 95 2.74 17.80 -8.59
C ASP A 95 2.81 19.33 -8.67
N SER A 96 2.48 19.84 -9.85
CA SER A 96 2.49 21.26 -10.17
C SER A 96 1.07 21.74 -10.43
N TYR A 97 0.07 21.12 -9.78
CA TYR A 97 -1.32 21.42 -10.05
C TYR A 97 -1.65 22.81 -9.48
N ASP A 98 -1.52 23.82 -10.34
CA ASP A 98 -2.20 25.10 -10.23
C ASP A 98 -3.51 24.95 -11.03
N ASP A 99 -4.64 24.85 -10.33
CA ASP A 99 -5.98 24.88 -10.93
C ASP A 99 -6.31 26.29 -11.47
#